data_AF-A0A9E0PYQ1-F1
#
_entry.id   AF-A0A9E0PYQ1-F1
#
_cell.length_a   1.000
_cell.length_b   1.000
_cell.length_c   1.000
_cell.angle_alpha   90.00
_cell.angle_beta   90.00
_cell.angle_gamma   90.00
#
_symmetry.space_group_name_H-M   'P 1'
#
loop_
_entity.id
_entity.type
_entity.pdbx_description
1 polymer ?
#
loop_
_entity_poly.entity_id
_entity_poly.type
_entity_poly.pdbx_seq_one_letter_code
_entity_poly.pdbx_strand_id
1 'polypeptide(L)'
;MPSKNVDGRVDEKSKNLTLRLPDEFHRQLAAQASRQGLTLNGLLVGIVNRHLLDSGYAPGVIKSLSGRLFEIHFEPISDIYDDYFCGRFDIFENHPLYNKRRAHYIIGVSRSLIGQADPYDVVKDIGLGLLNSYNRRGLEIDQIAWQRGPKDPSSPSPTMKDNWRYIGSSTTKNISEFLVSLARNHWKDELLVATGQSQDIRCNLRTETDLYQ
;
A
#
# COMPACT_ATOMS: atom_id res chain seq x y z
N MET A 1 -15.03 -19.91 27.02
CA MET A 1 -15.79 -18.87 26.30
C MET A 1 -14.96 -17.59 26.34
N PRO A 2 -14.58 -16.99 25.20
CA PRO A 2 -13.82 -15.74 25.23
C PRO A 2 -14.74 -14.59 25.68
N SER A 3 -14.26 -13.78 26.61
CA SER A 3 -14.94 -12.61 27.16
C SER A 3 -15.05 -11.50 26.11
N LYS A 4 -16.26 -10.96 25.93
CA LYS A 4 -16.49 -9.76 25.12
C LYS A 4 -16.06 -8.53 25.91
N ASN A 5 -15.08 -7.78 25.41
CA ASN A 5 -14.89 -6.37 25.79
C ASN A 5 -15.86 -5.48 25.00
N VAL A 6 -16.16 -4.31 25.59
CA VAL A 6 -17.27 -3.41 25.23
C VAL A 6 -17.02 -2.58 23.96
N ASP A 7 -15.81 -2.61 23.41
CA ASP A 7 -15.54 -2.11 22.05
C ASP A 7 -15.50 -3.29 21.10
N GLY A 8 -16.38 -3.32 20.10
CA GLY A 8 -16.55 -4.40 19.12
C GLY A 8 -15.36 -4.66 18.19
N ARG A 9 -14.12 -4.32 18.59
CA ARG A 9 -12.90 -4.79 17.94
C ARG A 9 -12.67 -6.24 18.35
N VAL A 10 -12.78 -7.14 17.39
CA VAL A 10 -12.18 -8.46 17.52
C VAL A 10 -10.69 -8.22 17.70
N ASP A 11 -10.16 -8.42 18.91
CA ASP A 11 -8.72 -8.48 19.13
C ASP A 11 -8.17 -9.51 18.13
N GLU A 12 -7.49 -9.03 17.08
CA GLU A 12 -6.74 -9.88 16.19
C GLU A 12 -5.79 -10.68 17.08
N LYS A 13 -5.95 -12.01 17.09
CA LYS A 13 -5.14 -12.90 17.92
C LYS A 13 -3.67 -12.69 17.59
N SER A 14 -2.97 -11.92 18.43
CA SER A 14 -1.52 -11.82 18.36
C SER A 14 -0.94 -13.22 18.52
N LYS A 15 -0.18 -13.66 17.51
CA LYS A 15 0.52 -14.94 17.57
C LYS A 15 1.79 -14.73 18.38
N ASN A 16 1.87 -15.38 19.53
CA ASN A 16 3.08 -15.35 20.34
C ASN A 16 4.19 -16.14 19.63
N LEU A 17 5.33 -15.51 19.42
CA LEU A 17 6.55 -16.13 18.89
C LEU A 17 7.61 -16.16 20.00
N THR A 18 8.09 -17.35 20.35
CA THR A 18 9.22 -17.49 21.28
C THR A 18 10.53 -17.43 20.51
N LEU A 19 11.29 -16.36 20.71
CA LEU A 19 12.64 -16.20 20.15
C LEU A 19 13.67 -16.73 21.16
N ARG A 20 14.51 -17.69 20.75
CA ARG A 20 15.64 -18.15 21.55
C ARG A 20 16.89 -17.41 21.10
N LEU A 21 17.44 -16.59 21.99
CA LEU A 21 18.62 -15.78 21.75
C LEU A 21 19.74 -16.22 22.70
N PRO A 22 21.01 -16.20 22.28
CA PRO A 22 22.13 -16.37 23.21
C PRO A 22 22.11 -15.29 24.30
N ASP A 23 22.49 -15.64 25.52
CA ASP A 23 22.38 -14.77 26.71
C ASP A 23 23.10 -13.42 26.56
N GLU A 24 24.22 -13.41 25.85
CA GLU A 24 24.96 -12.20 25.55
C GLU A 24 24.16 -11.24 24.65
N PHE A 25 23.57 -11.76 23.57
CA PHE A 25 22.72 -10.98 22.67
C PHE A 25 21.46 -10.48 23.36
N HIS A 26 20.83 -11.31 24.21
CA HIS A 26 19.67 -10.90 24.99
C HIS A 26 19.98 -9.71 25.90
N ARG A 27 21.13 -9.75 26.62
CA ARG A 27 21.58 -8.64 27.48
C ARG A 27 21.84 -7.36 26.68
N GLN A 28 22.48 -7.47 25.52
CA GLN A 28 22.75 -6.31 24.66
C GLN A 28 21.45 -5.66 24.16
N LEU A 29 20.48 -6.46 23.70
CA LEU A 29 19.17 -5.98 23.24
C LEU A 29 18.37 -5.34 24.38
N ALA A 30 18.38 -5.94 25.57
CA ALA A 30 17.70 -5.36 26.74
C ALA A 30 18.32 -4.01 27.15
N ALA A 31 19.65 -3.90 27.16
CA ALA A 31 20.35 -2.65 27.44
C ALA A 31 20.09 -1.58 26.35
N GLN A 32 19.97 -2.00 25.09
CA GLN A 32 19.61 -1.10 24.00
C GLN A 32 18.16 -0.60 24.13
N ALA A 33 17.21 -1.48 24.44
CA ALA A 33 15.80 -1.12 24.61
C ALA A 33 15.64 -0.11 25.75
N SER A 34 16.31 -0.36 26.88
CA SER A 34 16.33 0.54 28.03
C SER A 34 16.90 1.93 27.69
N ARG A 35 18.02 1.99 26.93
CA ARG A 35 18.60 3.27 26.46
C ARG A 35 17.65 4.07 25.55
N GLN A 36 16.77 3.39 24.82
CA GLN A 36 15.82 4.01 23.91
C GLN A 36 14.44 4.25 24.53
N GLY A 37 14.25 3.92 25.82
CA GLY A 37 12.94 4.04 26.49
C GLY A 37 11.88 3.07 25.94
N LEU A 38 12.30 1.97 25.30
CA LEU A 38 11.41 0.97 24.70
C LEU A 38 11.36 -0.30 25.54
N THR A 39 10.28 -1.07 25.41
CA THR A 39 10.26 -2.46 25.87
C THR A 39 11.12 -3.32 24.95
N LEU A 40 11.65 -4.45 25.45
CA LEU A 40 12.41 -5.40 24.62
C LEU A 40 11.59 -5.88 23.40
N ASN A 41 10.29 -6.15 23.60
CA ASN A 41 9.39 -6.48 22.49
C ASN A 41 9.24 -5.32 21.50
N GLY A 42 9.10 -4.08 21.98
CA GLY A 42 9.04 -2.90 21.11
C GLY A 42 10.30 -2.72 20.27
N LEU A 43 11.49 -2.91 20.86
CA LEU A 43 12.75 -2.88 20.13
C LEU A 43 12.82 -4.00 19.08
N LEU A 44 12.48 -5.24 19.44
CA LEU A 44 12.52 -6.38 18.52
C LEU A 44 11.55 -6.21 17.35
N VAL A 45 10.33 -5.72 17.61
CA VAL A 45 9.37 -5.37 16.57
C VAL A 45 9.94 -4.29 15.65
N GLY A 46 10.59 -3.25 16.20
CA GLY A 46 11.26 -2.22 15.43
C GLY A 46 12.37 -2.76 14.51
N ILE A 47 13.22 -3.64 15.03
CA ILE A 47 14.31 -4.28 14.26
C ILE A 47 13.72 -5.15 13.13
N VAL A 48 12.74 -6.00 13.44
CA VAL A 48 12.11 -6.87 12.44
C VAL A 48 11.41 -6.04 11.37
N ASN A 49 10.64 -5.02 11.77
CA ASN A 49 9.99 -4.11 10.83
C ASN A 49 11.02 -3.42 9.93
N ARG A 50 12.13 -2.94 10.49
CA ARG A 50 13.20 -2.31 9.70
C ARG A 50 13.80 -3.29 8.70
N HIS A 51 14.08 -4.52 9.10
CA HIS A 51 14.58 -5.54 8.18
C HIS A 51 13.57 -5.89 7.10
N LEU A 52 12.29 -6.00 7.43
CA LEU A 52 11.23 -6.24 6.46
C LEU A 52 11.10 -5.08 5.48
N LEU A 53 11.19 -3.83 5.95
CA LEU A 53 11.19 -2.62 5.12
C LEU A 53 12.38 -2.65 4.15
N ASP A 54 13.60 -2.79 4.67
CA ASP A 54 14.84 -2.78 3.87
C ASP A 54 14.91 -3.95 2.88
N SER A 55 14.27 -5.08 3.21
CA SER A 55 14.20 -6.26 2.35
C SER A 55 13.04 -6.23 1.35
N GLY A 56 12.12 -5.26 1.45
CA GLY A 56 10.96 -5.15 0.58
C GLY A 56 9.80 -6.11 0.90
N TYR A 57 9.77 -6.65 2.12
CA TYR A 57 8.74 -7.60 2.59
C TYR A 57 7.80 -7.02 3.66
N ALA A 58 8.00 -5.77 4.06
CA ALA A 58 7.07 -5.10 4.97
C ALA A 58 5.72 -4.83 4.28
N PRO A 59 4.60 -4.89 5.03
CA PRO A 59 3.31 -4.45 4.51
C PRO A 59 3.39 -3.01 4.01
N GLY A 60 2.96 -2.77 2.77
CA GLY A 60 3.06 -1.44 2.15
C GLY A 60 4.43 -1.09 1.58
N VAL A 61 5.37 -2.05 1.48
CA VAL A 61 6.63 -1.84 0.76
C VAL A 61 6.68 -2.70 -0.50
N ILE A 62 7.15 -2.11 -1.60
CA ILE A 62 7.34 -2.78 -2.87
C ILE A 62 8.78 -2.54 -3.35
N LYS A 63 9.52 -3.63 -3.54
CA LYS A 63 10.80 -3.60 -4.24
C LYS A 63 10.57 -3.80 -5.73
N SER A 64 10.96 -2.81 -6.52
CA SER A 64 10.86 -2.84 -7.97
C SER A 64 11.90 -3.77 -8.61
N LEU A 65 11.65 -4.16 -9.87
CA LEU A 65 12.63 -4.91 -10.66
C LEU A 65 13.91 -4.12 -10.92
N SER A 66 13.82 -2.78 -10.99
CA SER A 66 15.00 -1.91 -11.09
C SER A 66 15.81 -1.83 -9.79
N GLY A 67 15.33 -2.43 -8.70
CA GLY A 67 15.98 -2.44 -7.39
C GLY A 67 15.61 -1.26 -6.49
N ARG A 68 14.78 -0.32 -6.97
CA ARG A 68 14.22 0.79 -6.19
C ARG A 68 13.26 0.27 -5.13
N LEU A 69 13.31 0.86 -3.95
CA LEU A 69 12.45 0.52 -2.83
C LEU A 69 11.36 1.58 -2.67
N PHE A 70 10.10 1.17 -2.75
CA PHE A 70 8.97 2.04 -2.56
C PHE A 70 8.24 1.74 -1.26
N GLU A 71 7.94 2.79 -0.52
CA GLU A 71 7.03 2.77 0.62
C GLU A 71 5.69 3.36 0.21
N ILE A 72 4.60 2.70 0.58
CA ILE A 72 3.24 3.05 0.17
C ILE A 72 2.45 3.44 1.40
N HIS A 73 2.06 4.71 1.46
CA HIS A 73 1.24 5.24 2.54
C HIS A 73 -0.22 5.26 2.10
N PHE A 74 -1.08 4.68 2.93
CA PHE A 74 -2.52 4.63 2.71
C PHE A 74 -3.23 5.66 3.59
N GLU A 75 -4.11 6.44 2.98
CA GLU A 75 -4.99 7.38 3.66
C GLU A 75 -6.44 7.16 3.19
N PRO A 76 -7.40 6.87 4.09
CA PRO A 76 -8.81 6.74 3.72
C PRO A 76 -9.36 8.10 3.27
N ILE A 77 -10.12 8.12 2.18
CA ILE A 77 -10.80 9.32 1.70
C ILE A 77 -12.26 9.24 2.15
N SER A 78 -12.63 10.11 3.10
CA SER A 78 -13.94 10.16 3.73
C SER A 78 -15.06 10.66 2.81
N ASP A 79 -14.70 11.36 1.73
CA ASP A 79 -15.66 11.89 0.77
C ASP A 79 -16.22 10.75 -0.08
N ILE A 80 -17.49 10.43 0.19
CA ILE A 80 -18.25 9.40 -0.49
C ILE A 80 -18.50 9.87 -1.92
N TYR A 81 -17.79 9.28 -2.88
CA TYR A 81 -18.31 9.18 -4.24
C TYR A 81 -19.39 8.10 -4.20
N ASP A 82 -20.65 8.45 -4.46
CA ASP A 82 -21.88 7.74 -4.01
C ASP A 82 -21.83 6.19 -3.95
N ASP A 83 -21.11 5.53 -4.87
CA ASP A 83 -21.02 4.07 -4.95
C ASP A 83 -19.66 3.45 -4.56
N TYR A 84 -18.64 4.23 -4.22
CA TYR A 84 -17.28 3.75 -3.99
C TYR A 84 -16.68 4.26 -2.67
N PHE A 85 -16.03 3.36 -1.94
CA PHE A 85 -15.11 3.73 -0.88
C PHE A 85 -13.73 3.92 -1.49
N CYS A 86 -13.09 5.05 -1.20
CA CYS A 86 -11.83 5.43 -1.84
C CYS A 86 -10.72 5.57 -0.81
N GLY A 87 -9.50 5.31 -1.25
CA GLY A 87 -8.29 5.55 -0.47
C GLY A 87 -7.19 6.09 -1.35
N ARG A 88 -6.39 6.99 -0.78
CA ARG A 88 -5.19 7.54 -1.40
C ARG A 88 -4.00 6.65 -1.04
N PHE A 89 -3.19 6.36 -2.05
CA PHE A 89 -1.97 5.57 -1.98
C PHE A 89 -0.82 6.44 -2.44
N ASP A 90 -0.05 7.00 -1.50
CA ASP A 90 1.14 7.77 -1.79
C ASP A 90 2.35 6.85 -1.92
N ILE A 91 3.09 6.98 -3.02
CA ILE A 91 4.26 6.17 -3.32
C ILE A 91 5.50 7.00 -3.03
N PHE A 92 6.29 6.62 -2.03
CA PHE A 92 7.56 7.24 -1.67
C PHE A 92 8.71 6.35 -2.10
N GLU A 93 9.70 6.91 -2.79
CA GLU A 93 10.94 6.20 -3.04
C GLU A 93 11.89 6.38 -1.87
N ASN A 94 12.26 5.27 -1.24
CA ASN A 94 13.24 5.24 -0.17
C ASN A 94 14.64 5.12 -0.78
N HIS A 95 15.24 6.25 -1.11
CA HIS A 95 16.61 6.33 -1.65
C HIS A 95 17.56 6.95 -0.59
N PRO A 96 18.83 6.50 -0.49
CA PRO A 96 19.76 7.02 0.52
C PRO A 96 20.01 8.54 0.46
N LEU A 97 19.89 9.13 -0.74
CA LEU A 97 20.13 10.56 -0.97
C LEU A 97 18.87 11.42 -0.87
N TYR A 98 17.70 10.84 -1.09
CA TYR A 98 16.44 11.58 -1.09
C TYR A 98 15.28 10.65 -0.72
N ASN A 99 14.33 11.17 0.07
CA ASN A 99 13.06 10.50 0.30
C ASN A 99 11.94 11.39 -0.23
N LYS A 100 11.39 11.02 -1.38
CA LYS A 100 10.43 11.86 -2.11
C LYS A 100 9.24 11.03 -2.55
N ARG A 101 8.03 11.59 -2.36
CA ARG A 101 6.82 11.09 -3.03
C ARG A 101 7.05 11.13 -4.54
N ARG A 102 6.76 10.04 -5.25
CA ARG A 102 6.93 9.88 -6.70
C ARG A 102 5.59 9.87 -7.43
N ALA A 103 4.56 9.37 -6.77
CA ALA A 103 3.20 9.29 -7.28
C ALA A 103 2.20 9.24 -6.13
N HIS A 104 0.93 9.52 -6.43
CA HIS A 104 -0.20 9.27 -5.57
C HIS A 104 -1.38 8.75 -6.39
N TYR A 105 -1.99 7.67 -5.94
CA TYR A 105 -3.14 7.04 -6.60
C TYR A 105 -4.36 7.07 -5.72
N ILE A 106 -5.54 7.20 -6.34
CA ILE A 106 -6.82 7.03 -5.67
C ILE A 106 -7.42 5.73 -6.18
N ILE A 107 -7.59 4.77 -5.27
CA ILE A 107 -8.20 3.48 -5.59
C ILE A 107 -9.54 3.40 -4.86
N GLY A 108 -10.60 3.18 -5.65
CA GLY A 108 -11.96 3.05 -5.17
C GLY A 108 -12.45 1.60 -5.28
N VAL A 109 -13.23 1.14 -4.31
CA VAL A 109 -13.90 -0.17 -4.33
C VAL A 109 -15.40 0.03 -4.18
N SER A 110 -16.17 -0.58 -5.06
CA SER A 110 -17.63 -0.45 -5.06
C SER A 110 -18.20 -0.94 -3.73
N ARG A 111 -19.13 -0.16 -3.16
CA ARG A 111 -19.89 -0.53 -1.95
C ARG A 111 -20.53 -1.91 -2.07
N SER A 112 -20.97 -2.29 -3.27
CA SER A 112 -21.58 -3.60 -3.54
C SER A 112 -20.64 -4.79 -3.30
N LEU A 113 -19.32 -4.59 -3.27
CA LEU A 113 -18.34 -5.65 -3.11
C LEU A 113 -17.91 -5.84 -1.64
N ILE A 114 -18.04 -4.82 -0.81
CA ILE A 114 -17.46 -4.78 0.55
C ILE A 114 -18.22 -5.68 1.53
N GLY A 115 -19.53 -5.81 1.37
CA GLY A 115 -20.36 -6.65 2.24
C GLY A 115 -20.33 -6.17 3.69
N GLN A 116 -19.82 -7.01 4.60
CA GLN A 116 -19.75 -6.75 6.05
C GLN A 116 -18.34 -6.39 6.54
N ALA A 117 -17.36 -6.31 5.64
CA ALA A 117 -15.97 -5.98 6.00
C ALA A 117 -15.80 -4.47 6.24
N ASP A 118 -14.71 -4.08 6.93
CA ASP A 118 -14.33 -2.67 6.99
C ASP A 118 -13.98 -2.19 5.57
N PRO A 119 -14.64 -1.12 5.09
CA PRO A 119 -14.48 -0.66 3.72
C PRO A 119 -13.06 -0.20 3.41
N TYR A 120 -12.37 0.43 4.37
CA TYR A 120 -11.05 1.02 4.14
C TYR A 120 -9.95 -0.04 4.22
N ASP A 121 -10.11 -1.07 5.05
CA ASP A 121 -9.22 -2.23 5.03
C ASP A 121 -9.32 -2.97 3.69
N VAL A 122 -10.54 -3.17 3.17
CA VAL A 122 -10.76 -3.75 1.84
C VAL A 122 -10.09 -2.92 0.75
N VAL A 123 -10.28 -1.59 0.77
CA VAL A 123 -9.66 -0.69 -0.21
C VAL A 123 -8.14 -0.77 -0.12
N LYS A 124 -7.58 -0.74 1.09
CA LYS A 124 -6.14 -0.86 1.34
C LYS A 124 -5.57 -2.16 0.79
N ASP A 125 -6.18 -3.30 1.11
CA ASP A 125 -5.74 -4.62 0.67
C ASP A 125 -5.79 -4.75 -0.86
N ILE A 126 -6.88 -4.29 -1.47
CA ILE A 126 -7.01 -4.27 -2.93
C ILE A 126 -5.96 -3.37 -3.56
N GLY A 127 -5.76 -2.16 -3.03
CA GLY A 127 -4.80 -1.21 -3.60
C GLY A 127 -3.35 -1.71 -3.51
N LEU A 128 -2.95 -2.25 -2.36
CA LEU A 128 -1.64 -2.88 -2.21
C LEU A 128 -1.49 -4.12 -3.10
N GLY A 129 -2.53 -4.95 -3.19
CA GLY A 129 -2.56 -6.12 -4.06
C GLY A 129 -2.40 -5.76 -5.54
N LEU A 130 -3.05 -4.68 -5.99
CA LEU A 130 -2.98 -4.16 -7.36
C LEU A 130 -1.57 -3.66 -7.69
N LEU A 131 -1.03 -2.75 -6.88
CA LEU A 131 0.29 -2.17 -7.10
C LEU A 131 1.37 -3.26 -7.11
N ASN A 132 1.27 -4.24 -6.22
CA ASN A 132 2.19 -5.37 -6.18
C ASN A 132 2.03 -6.31 -7.39
N SER A 133 0.81 -6.55 -7.87
CA SER A 133 0.56 -7.29 -9.11
C SER A 133 1.23 -6.62 -10.31
N TYR A 134 1.13 -5.29 -10.43
CA TYR A 134 1.79 -4.55 -11.50
C TYR A 134 3.31 -4.59 -11.40
N ASN A 135 3.84 -4.44 -10.19
CA ASN A 135 5.27 -4.58 -9.94
C ASN A 135 5.80 -5.95 -10.35
N ARG A 136 5.10 -7.04 -10.00
CA ARG A 136 5.46 -8.40 -10.40
C ARG A 136 5.41 -8.62 -11.92
N ARG A 137 4.64 -7.81 -12.64
CA ARG A 137 4.59 -7.79 -14.11
C ARG A 137 5.68 -6.91 -14.74
N GLY A 138 6.56 -6.34 -13.91
CA GLY A 138 7.68 -5.50 -14.33
C GLY A 138 7.31 -4.05 -14.60
N LEU A 139 6.19 -3.57 -14.08
CA LEU A 139 5.80 -2.17 -14.16
C LEU A 139 6.32 -1.41 -12.94
N GLU A 140 7.03 -0.31 -13.18
CA GLU A 140 7.43 0.63 -12.14
C GLU A 140 6.18 1.33 -11.60
N ILE A 141 5.86 1.10 -10.32
CA ILE A 141 4.60 1.55 -9.72
C ILE A 141 4.48 3.07 -9.62
N ASP A 142 5.55 3.84 -9.72
CA ASP A 142 5.48 5.30 -9.83
C ASP A 142 5.26 5.80 -11.26
N GLN A 143 5.36 4.91 -12.25
CA GLN A 143 5.29 5.21 -13.69
C GLN A 143 4.07 4.60 -14.38
N ILE A 144 3.03 4.26 -13.62
CA ILE A 144 1.77 3.78 -14.16
C ILE A 144 0.73 4.90 -14.20
N ALA A 145 -0.22 4.74 -15.11
CA ALA A 145 -1.43 5.55 -15.17
C ALA A 145 -2.61 4.68 -15.60
N TRP A 146 -3.82 5.09 -15.25
CA TRP A 146 -5.03 4.52 -15.82
C TRP A 146 -5.60 5.48 -16.85
N GLN A 147 -5.65 5.03 -18.11
CA GLN A 147 -6.34 5.73 -19.17
C GLN A 147 -7.83 5.38 -19.11
N ARG A 148 -8.72 6.35 -18.92
CA ARG A 148 -10.16 6.12 -19.01
C ARG A 148 -10.68 6.39 -20.42
N GLY A 149 -11.41 5.42 -20.95
CA GLY A 149 -12.33 5.65 -22.06
C GLY A 149 -13.43 6.67 -21.68
N PRO A 150 -14.25 7.13 -22.64
CA PRO A 150 -14.97 8.42 -22.61
C PRO A 150 -16.08 8.65 -21.56
N LYS A 151 -16.26 7.81 -20.53
CA LYS A 151 -17.40 7.88 -19.59
C LYS A 151 -16.97 7.81 -18.12
N ASP A 152 -16.29 8.85 -17.67
CA ASP A 152 -16.01 9.06 -16.24
C ASP A 152 -17.19 9.71 -15.51
N PRO A 153 -17.39 9.42 -14.20
CA PRO A 153 -18.28 10.20 -13.37
C PRO A 153 -17.77 11.66 -13.38
N SER A 154 -18.65 12.56 -13.80
CA SER A 154 -18.42 14.00 -13.88
C SER A 154 -18.27 14.58 -12.47
N SER A 155 -17.10 14.40 -11.84
CA SER A 155 -16.71 15.22 -10.70
C SER A 155 -16.37 16.62 -11.23
N PRO A 156 -16.90 17.70 -10.63
CA PRO A 156 -16.65 19.07 -11.10
C PRO A 156 -15.21 19.55 -10.86
N SER A 157 -14.37 18.78 -10.16
CA SER A 157 -12.98 19.17 -9.84
C SER A 157 -11.97 18.00 -9.85
N PRO A 158 -11.66 17.35 -10.99
CA PRO A 158 -10.57 16.38 -11.06
C PRO A 158 -9.26 17.10 -11.37
N THR A 159 -8.36 17.21 -10.39
CA THR A 159 -7.05 17.88 -10.55
C THR A 159 -5.97 16.98 -11.18
N MET A 160 -6.17 15.66 -11.26
CA MET A 160 -5.35 14.73 -12.05
C MET A 160 -6.24 13.59 -12.59
N LYS A 161 -6.11 13.27 -13.89
CA LYS A 161 -7.02 12.36 -14.62
C LYS A 161 -6.48 10.93 -14.75
N ASP A 162 -5.28 10.70 -14.26
CA ASP A 162 -4.41 9.56 -14.57
C ASP A 162 -4.07 8.70 -13.34
N ASN A 163 -4.63 9.05 -12.18
CA ASN A 163 -4.34 8.43 -10.89
C ASN A 163 -5.52 7.71 -10.23
N TRP A 164 -6.67 7.62 -10.90
CA TRP A 164 -7.87 6.99 -10.33
C TRP A 164 -8.09 5.59 -10.89
N ARG A 165 -8.35 4.63 -10.01
CA ARG A 165 -8.80 3.29 -10.39
C ARG A 165 -9.97 2.83 -9.54
N TYR A 166 -11.06 2.44 -10.18
CA TYR A 166 -12.26 1.98 -9.51
C TYR A 166 -12.51 0.50 -9.74
N ILE A 167 -12.62 -0.29 -8.69
CA ILE A 167 -12.89 -1.73 -8.71
C ILE A 167 -14.38 -1.93 -8.41
N GLY A 168 -15.14 -2.26 -9.45
CA GLY A 168 -16.57 -2.51 -9.36
C GLY A 168 -16.96 -3.91 -9.83
N SER A 169 -18.26 -4.15 -9.95
CA SER A 169 -18.83 -5.41 -10.44
C SER A 169 -18.39 -5.78 -11.87
N SER A 170 -18.00 -4.78 -12.67
CA SER A 170 -17.39 -4.97 -13.99
C SER A 170 -15.98 -5.57 -13.92
N THR A 171 -15.29 -5.45 -12.78
CA THR A 171 -13.92 -5.95 -12.57
C THR A 171 -13.92 -7.30 -11.87
N THR A 172 -14.74 -7.45 -10.82
CA THR A 172 -14.87 -8.70 -10.07
C THR A 172 -16.24 -8.79 -9.41
N LYS A 173 -16.70 -10.01 -9.13
CA LYS A 173 -17.91 -10.28 -8.33
C LYS A 173 -17.58 -10.56 -6.85
N ASN A 174 -16.33 -10.90 -6.55
CA ASN A 174 -15.88 -11.35 -5.24
C ASN A 174 -14.47 -10.81 -4.95
N ILE A 175 -14.30 -10.15 -3.80
CA ILE A 175 -13.01 -9.56 -3.39
C ILE A 175 -11.96 -10.63 -3.16
N SER A 176 -12.30 -11.74 -2.50
CA SER A 176 -11.34 -12.80 -2.18
C SER A 176 -10.80 -13.44 -3.45
N GLU A 177 -11.66 -13.73 -4.43
CA GLU A 177 -11.25 -14.25 -5.73
C GLU A 177 -10.38 -13.23 -6.48
N PHE A 178 -10.71 -11.94 -6.36
CA PHE A 178 -9.93 -10.88 -6.98
C PHE A 178 -8.52 -10.80 -6.39
N LEU A 179 -8.38 -10.77 -5.06
CA LEU A 179 -7.09 -10.76 -4.38
C LEU A 179 -6.26 -12.00 -4.74
N VAL A 180 -6.88 -13.18 -4.84
CA VAL A 180 -6.20 -14.40 -5.30
C VAL A 180 -5.73 -14.26 -6.76
N SER A 181 -6.56 -13.67 -7.63
CA SER A 181 -6.20 -13.41 -9.02
C SER A 181 -5.03 -12.43 -9.14
N LEU A 182 -5.02 -11.37 -8.32
CA LEU A 182 -3.91 -10.42 -8.23
C LEU A 182 -2.63 -11.11 -7.73
N ALA A 183 -2.72 -11.91 -6.67
CA ALA A 183 -1.59 -12.66 -6.11
C ALA A 183 -0.96 -13.62 -7.13
N ARG A 184 -1.78 -14.21 -8.01
CA ARG A 184 -1.34 -15.12 -9.09
C ARG A 184 -0.97 -14.40 -10.38
N ASN A 185 -1.05 -13.06 -10.42
CA ASN A 185 -0.87 -12.25 -11.64
C ASN A 185 -1.78 -12.68 -12.82
N HIS A 186 -2.95 -13.24 -12.53
CA HIS A 186 -3.89 -13.72 -13.55
C HIS A 186 -4.83 -12.61 -14.05
N TRP A 187 -4.93 -11.50 -13.33
CA TRP A 187 -5.74 -10.37 -13.73
C TRP A 187 -4.96 -9.36 -14.57
N LYS A 188 -5.59 -8.90 -15.65
CA LYS A 188 -5.06 -7.88 -16.55
C LYS A 188 -5.96 -6.66 -16.52
N ASP A 189 -5.41 -5.52 -16.13
CA ASP A 189 -6.09 -4.23 -16.24
C ASP A 189 -5.94 -3.67 -17.65
N GLU A 190 -7.05 -3.55 -18.38
CA GLU A 190 -7.07 -3.01 -19.75
C GLU A 190 -6.88 -1.49 -19.78
N LEU A 191 -7.13 -0.81 -18.67
CA LEU A 191 -7.00 0.64 -18.55
C LEU A 191 -5.58 1.06 -18.16
N LEU A 192 -4.75 0.11 -17.72
CA LEU A 192 -3.41 0.40 -17.21
C LEU A 192 -2.41 0.64 -18.34
N VAL A 193 -1.67 1.73 -18.23
CA VAL A 193 -0.61 2.10 -19.16
C VAL A 193 0.69 2.38 -18.41
N ALA A 194 1.79 1.84 -18.93
CA ALA A 194 3.14 2.21 -18.52
C ALA A 194 3.51 3.53 -19.19
N THR A 195 3.77 4.56 -18.39
CA THR A 195 4.03 5.92 -18.88
C THR A 195 5.52 6.21 -19.06
N GLY A 196 6.39 5.41 -18.43
CA GLY A 196 7.86 5.59 -18.47
C GLY A 196 8.38 6.77 -17.65
N GLN A 197 7.50 7.58 -17.04
CA GLN A 197 7.85 8.74 -16.22
C GLN A 197 7.03 8.74 -14.93
N SER A 198 7.63 9.22 -13.84
CA SER A 198 6.89 9.36 -12.59
C SER A 198 5.75 10.36 -12.72
N GLN A 199 4.67 10.18 -11.96
CA GLN A 199 3.50 11.07 -12.03
C GLN A 199 3.88 12.54 -11.77
N ASP A 200 4.75 12.81 -10.78
CA ASP A 200 5.18 14.18 -10.47
C ASP A 200 5.83 14.89 -11.68
N ILE A 201 6.59 14.15 -12.52
CA ILE A 201 7.16 14.68 -13.78
C ILE A 201 6.06 14.94 -14.78
N ARG A 202 5.18 13.95 -15.02
CA ARG A 202 4.11 14.04 -16.02
C ARG A 202 3.15 15.19 -15.75
N CYS A 203 2.96 15.53 -14.48
CA CYS A 203 2.10 16.63 -14.05
C CYS A 203 2.83 17.97 -13.89
N ASN A 204 4.10 18.07 -14.33
CA ASN A 204 4.94 19.27 -14.20
C ASN A 204 5.03 19.79 -12.75
N LEU A 205 4.91 18.92 -11.76
CA LEU A 205 5.04 19.30 -10.34
C LEU A 205 6.51 19.35 -9.91
N ARG A 206 7.36 18.54 -10.56
CA ARG A 206 8.80 18.42 -10.29
C ARG A 206 9.55 18.10 -11.57
N THR A 207 10.79 18.59 -11.67
CA THR A 207 11.71 18.20 -12.75
C THR A 207 12.40 16.87 -12.42
N GLU A 208 13.06 16.24 -13.40
CA GLU A 208 13.91 15.08 -13.14
C GLU A 208 15.03 15.43 -12.14
N THR A 209 15.62 16.61 -12.25
CA THR A 209 16.64 17.10 -11.32
C THR A 209 16.12 17.15 -9.89
N ASP A 210 14.90 17.65 -9.69
CA ASP A 210 14.24 17.70 -8.37
C ASP A 210 13.95 16.31 -7.79
N LEU A 211 13.99 15.25 -8.60
CA LEU A 211 13.68 13.90 -8.18
C LEU A 211 14.92 13.06 -7.89
N TYR A 212 16.10 13.48 -8.32
CA TYR A 212 17.37 12.75 -8.17
C TYR A 212 18.44 13.49 -7.35
N GLN A 213 18.18 14.74 -6.96
CA GLN A 213 18.96 15.52 -6.00
C GLN A 213 18.24 15.61 -4.65
#